data_AF-A0A916K227-F1
#
_entry.id   AF-A0A916K227-F1
#
_cell.length_a   1.000
_cell.length_b   1.000
_cell.length_c   1.000
_cell.angle_alpha   90.00
_cell.angle_beta   90.00
_cell.angle_gamma   90.00
#
_symmetry.space_group_name_H-M   'P 1'
#
loop_
_entity.id
_entity.type
_entity.pdbx_description
1 polymer ?
#
loop_
_entity_poly.entity_id
_entity_poly.type
_entity_poly.pdbx_seq_one_letter_code
_entity_poly.pdbx_strand_id
1 'polypeptide(L)'
;MANRDVRLSIFEDNDFGGRRVQFRRGGVAITNMQAIRFDQMLSSFHLRNTVSRNEVTLVLFSRDNFKGTFRVFRGTQNVASLGDFNDKTESLLLVGRNLSNSEINRIRNTGTPPRDIVIIRQ
;
A
#
# COMPACT_ATOMS: atom_id res chain seq x y z
N MET A 1 8.98 10.78 -17.64
CA MET A 1 8.14 9.59 -17.88
C MET A 1 7.26 9.40 -16.66
N ALA A 2 5.94 9.26 -16.81
CA ALA A 2 5.11 8.98 -15.63
C ALA A 2 5.55 7.64 -15.03
N ASN A 3 5.77 7.61 -13.72
CA ASN A 3 6.29 6.45 -13.01
C ASN A 3 5.19 5.35 -12.95
N ARG A 4 5.10 4.57 -14.03
CA ARG A 4 3.91 3.74 -14.34
C ARG A 4 4.06 2.27 -13.98
N ASP A 5 5.26 1.75 -13.76
CA ASP A 5 5.49 0.33 -13.47
C ASP A 5 5.91 0.12 -12.01
N VAL A 6 4.98 0.46 -11.12
CA VAL A 6 5.02 0.04 -9.72
C VAL A 6 4.28 -1.28 -9.58
N ARG A 7 4.89 -2.20 -8.85
CA ARG A 7 4.38 -3.54 -8.60
C ARG A 7 4.32 -3.76 -7.10
N LEU A 8 3.15 -4.19 -6.64
CA LEU A 8 2.91 -4.58 -5.27
C LEU A 8 2.34 -5.99 -5.28
N SER A 9 2.99 -6.91 -4.59
CA SER A 9 2.42 -8.21 -4.24
C SER A 9 2.24 -8.25 -2.73
N ILE A 10 1.01 -8.43 -2.27
CA ILE A 10 0.67 -8.59 -0.85
C ILE A 10 0.32 -10.05 -0.56
N PHE A 11 0.68 -10.51 0.63
CA PHE A 11 0.57 -11.90 1.07
C PHE A 11 -0.07 -11.97 2.44
N GLU A 12 -0.84 -13.04 2.63
CA GLU A 12 -1.62 -13.27 3.84
C GLU A 12 -0.72 -13.62 5.01
N ASP A 13 0.24 -14.51 4.77
CA ASP A 13 1.15 -14.97 5.81
C ASP A 13 2.48 -14.21 5.80
N ASN A 14 3.27 -14.42 6.84
CA ASN A 14 4.69 -14.08 6.84
C ASN A 14 5.44 -14.86 5.75
N ASP A 15 6.66 -14.42 5.46
CA ASP A 15 7.60 -15.07 4.54
C ASP A 15 7.02 -15.30 3.14
N PHE A 16 6.11 -14.41 2.71
CA PHE A 16 5.46 -14.43 1.41
C PHE A 16 4.57 -15.66 1.17
N GLY A 17 3.99 -16.21 2.24
CA GLY A 17 3.06 -17.35 2.22
C GLY A 17 1.59 -16.98 1.99
N GLY A 18 0.74 -18.00 1.99
CA GLY A 18 -0.71 -17.85 1.96
C GLY A 18 -1.26 -17.25 0.66
N ARG A 19 -2.45 -16.64 0.76
CA ARG A 19 -3.10 -16.00 -0.38
C ARG A 19 -2.32 -14.78 -0.84
N ARG A 20 -2.19 -14.63 -2.16
CA ARG A 20 -1.48 -13.50 -2.80
C ARG A 20 -2.40 -12.65 -3.68
N VAL A 21 -2.29 -11.33 -3.54
CA VAL A 21 -2.88 -10.35 -4.49
C VAL A 21 -1.79 -9.51 -5.11
N GLN A 22 -1.87 -9.26 -6.42
CA GLN A 22 -0.85 -8.50 -7.15
C GLN A 22 -1.45 -7.30 -7.90
N PHE A 23 -0.80 -6.14 -7.73
CA PHE A 23 -1.04 -4.91 -8.47
C PHE A 23 0.15 -4.58 -9.37
N ARG A 24 -0.12 -4.15 -10.61
CA ARG A 24 0.88 -3.73 -11.61
C ARG A 24 0.43 -2.42 -12.27
N ARG A 25 0.58 -1.29 -11.57
CA ARG A 25 0.10 0.04 -11.99
C ARG A 25 0.94 1.15 -11.36
N GLY A 26 0.90 2.37 -11.88
CA GLY A 26 1.65 3.53 -11.35
C GLY A 26 1.21 4.02 -9.95
N GLY A 27 0.11 3.47 -9.43
CA GLY A 27 -0.37 3.69 -8.09
C GLY A 27 -1.77 3.11 -7.90
N VAL A 28 -2.12 2.81 -6.65
CA VAL A 28 -3.45 2.34 -6.25
C VAL A 28 -3.78 2.84 -4.86
N ALA A 29 -5.00 3.30 -4.65
CA ALA A 29 -5.59 3.64 -3.37
C ALA A 29 -6.74 2.67 -3.13
N ILE A 30 -6.60 1.79 -2.13
CA ILE A 30 -7.67 0.90 -1.71
C ILE A 30 -8.25 1.50 -0.44
N THR A 31 -9.47 2.05 -0.52
CA THR A 31 -10.10 2.72 0.62
C THR A 31 -10.64 1.75 1.66
N ASN A 32 -10.93 0.51 1.26
CA ASN A 32 -11.35 -0.58 2.13
C ASN A 32 -10.90 -1.92 1.49
N MET A 33 -10.19 -2.75 2.25
CA MET A 33 -9.57 -3.99 1.77
C MET A 33 -10.57 -5.14 1.56
N GLN A 34 -11.80 -5.05 2.09
CA GLN A 34 -12.90 -5.95 1.76
C GLN A 34 -13.26 -5.90 0.27
N ALA A 35 -13.01 -4.78 -0.41
CA ALA A 35 -13.22 -4.65 -1.86
C ALA A 35 -12.41 -5.66 -2.69
N ILE A 36 -11.31 -6.20 -2.13
CA ILE A 36 -10.49 -7.26 -2.73
C ILE A 36 -10.51 -8.56 -1.91
N ARG A 37 -11.41 -8.65 -0.90
CA ARG A 37 -11.51 -9.75 0.07
C ARG A 37 -10.17 -10.03 0.74
N PHE A 38 -9.46 -9.00 1.21
CA PHE A 38 -8.11 -9.11 1.79
C PHE A 38 -7.98 -8.22 3.04
N ASP A 39 -9.08 -8.02 3.75
CA ASP A 39 -9.14 -7.15 4.92
C ASP A 39 -8.53 -7.82 6.14
N GLN A 40 -7.66 -7.10 6.85
CA GLN A 40 -6.98 -7.62 8.04
C GLN A 40 -6.25 -8.96 7.80
N MET A 41 -5.78 -9.20 6.57
CA MET A 41 -5.05 -10.43 6.20
C MET A 41 -3.58 -10.16 5.89
N LEU A 42 -3.17 -8.91 5.66
CA LEU A 42 -1.83 -8.63 5.15
C LEU A 42 -0.74 -8.81 6.23
N SER A 43 0.21 -9.71 5.99
CA SER A 43 1.38 -9.92 6.84
C SER A 43 2.74 -9.76 6.16
N SER A 44 2.84 -9.92 4.83
CA SER A 44 4.10 -9.69 4.10
C SER A 44 3.89 -9.16 2.68
N PHE A 45 4.92 -8.53 2.08
CA PHE A 45 4.79 -7.96 0.73
C PHE A 45 6.11 -7.85 -0.05
N HIS A 46 5.97 -7.80 -1.38
CA HIS A 46 6.99 -7.33 -2.31
C HIS A 46 6.57 -5.99 -2.90
N LEU A 47 7.40 -4.98 -2.74
CA LEU A 47 7.21 -3.65 -3.31
C LEU A 47 8.34 -3.37 -4.29
N ARG A 48 7.99 -3.08 -5.55
CA ARG A 48 8.98 -2.83 -6.59
C ARG A 48 8.57 -1.68 -7.48
N ASN A 49 9.53 -0.82 -7.78
CA ASN A 49 9.46 0.11 -8.89
C ASN A 49 10.53 -0.25 -9.91
N THR A 50 10.13 -0.59 -11.13
CA THR A 50 11.07 -1.02 -12.17
C THR A 50 11.73 0.15 -12.91
N VAL A 51 11.13 1.34 -12.84
CA VAL A 51 11.62 2.56 -13.52
C VAL A 51 12.59 3.32 -12.61
N SER A 52 12.19 3.63 -11.38
CA SER A 52 13.03 4.31 -10.39
C SER A 52 12.89 3.62 -9.04
N ARG A 53 13.88 2.80 -8.67
CA ARG A 53 13.83 1.93 -7.49
C ARG A 53 13.59 2.69 -6.18
N ASN A 54 13.97 3.97 -6.12
CA ASN A 54 13.87 4.83 -4.93
C ASN A 54 12.60 5.68 -4.90
N GLU A 55 11.76 5.62 -5.93
CA GLU A 55 10.56 6.46 -6.06
C GLU A 55 9.29 5.61 -5.98
N VAL A 56 8.99 5.13 -4.78
CA VAL A 56 7.73 4.46 -4.50
C VAL A 56 7.42 4.60 -3.03
N THR A 57 6.15 4.87 -2.71
CA THR A 57 5.65 4.85 -1.34
C THR A 57 4.47 3.90 -1.24
N LEU A 58 4.55 2.97 -0.31
CA LEU A 58 3.42 2.20 0.19
C LEU A 58 3.09 2.68 1.60
N VAL A 59 1.84 3.01 1.84
CA VAL A 59 1.31 3.32 3.17
C VAL A 59 0.21 2.31 3.49
N LEU A 60 0.37 1.62 4.61
CA LEU A 60 -0.63 0.69 5.14
C LEU A 60 -1.33 1.37 6.31
N PHE A 61 -2.66 1.30 6.34
CA PHE A 61 -3.47 1.94 7.36
C PHE A 61 -4.28 0.89 8.12
N SER A 62 -4.36 1.08 9.45
CA SER A 62 -5.04 0.14 10.34
C SER A 62 -6.56 0.29 10.35
N ARG A 63 -7.09 1.22 9.58
CA ARG A 63 -8.53 1.47 9.42
C ARG A 63 -8.84 1.84 7.99
N ASP A 64 -10.09 1.63 7.59
CA ASP A 64 -10.65 2.12 6.33
C ASP A 64 -10.42 3.62 6.09
N ASN A 65 -10.52 4.02 4.82
CA ASN A 65 -10.45 5.40 4.34
C ASN A 65 -9.18 6.14 4.78
N PHE A 66 -8.05 5.42 4.83
CA PHE A 66 -6.73 5.92 5.20
C PHE A 66 -6.65 6.45 6.65
N LYS A 67 -7.38 5.81 7.57
CA LYS A 67 -7.45 6.22 8.98
C LYS A 67 -6.62 5.31 9.89
N GLY A 68 -6.67 5.58 11.19
CA GLY A 68 -6.01 4.74 12.20
C GLY A 68 -4.50 5.00 12.32
N THR A 69 -3.77 3.99 12.80
CA THR A 69 -2.31 3.97 12.78
C THR A 69 -1.84 3.57 11.39
N PHE A 70 -0.60 3.90 11.03
CA PHE A 70 -0.10 3.62 9.70
C PHE A 70 1.38 3.27 9.69
N ARG A 71 1.79 2.50 8.68
CA ARG A 71 3.20 2.22 8.36
C ARG A 71 3.54 2.72 6.98
N VAL A 72 4.73 3.27 6.84
CA VAL A 72 5.22 3.85 5.58
C VAL A 72 6.45 3.06 5.13
N PHE A 73 6.39 2.57 3.90
CA PHE A 73 7.48 1.88 3.24
C PHE A 73 7.86 2.67 1.99
N ARG A 74 9.14 2.98 1.86
CA ARG A 74 9.67 3.76 0.73
C ARG A 74 10.72 2.98 -0.03
N GLY A 75 10.77 3.19 -1.34
CA GLY A 75 11.67 2.47 -2.23
C GLY A 75 11.29 1.00 -2.42
N THR A 76 11.98 0.35 -3.35
CA THR A 76 11.83 -1.08 -3.64
C THR A 76 12.34 -1.89 -2.46
N GLN A 77 11.48 -2.73 -1.89
CA GLN A 77 11.82 -3.57 -0.75
C GLN A 77 10.90 -4.78 -0.66
N ASN A 78 11.40 -5.82 -0.01
CA ASN A 78 10.64 -7.01 0.36
C ASN A 78 10.57 -7.04 1.88
N VAL A 79 9.36 -7.16 2.40
CA VAL A 79 9.11 -7.22 3.84
C VAL A 79 8.47 -8.56 4.14
N ALA A 80 9.25 -9.45 4.74
CA ALA A 80 8.82 -10.82 5.06
C ALA A 80 7.86 -10.88 6.26
N SER A 81 7.81 -9.86 7.10
CA SER A 81 6.82 -9.76 8.18
C SER A 81 6.55 -8.29 8.52
N LEU A 82 5.29 -7.95 8.77
CA LEU A 82 4.88 -6.65 9.32
C LEU A 82 4.95 -6.60 10.84
N GLY A 83 5.31 -7.70 11.52
CA GLY A 83 5.46 -7.78 12.96
C GLY A 83 4.16 -7.49 13.70
N ASP A 84 4.19 -6.52 14.62
CA ASP A 84 3.01 -6.02 15.33
C ASP A 84 1.94 -5.38 14.43
N PHE A 85 2.18 -5.26 13.12
CA PHE A 85 1.24 -4.74 12.13
C PHE A 85 0.67 -5.81 11.19
N ASN A 86 1.03 -7.08 11.38
CA ASN A 86 0.35 -8.20 10.73
C ASN A 86 -1.16 -8.10 10.98
N ASP A 87 -1.94 -8.45 9.96
CA ASP A 87 -3.41 -8.59 10.04
C ASP A 87 -4.15 -7.33 10.48
N LYS A 88 -3.50 -6.16 10.35
CA LYS A 88 -4.12 -4.86 10.72
C LYS A 88 -4.54 -4.01 9.53
N THR A 89 -4.11 -4.34 8.32
CA THR A 89 -4.34 -3.45 7.17
C THR A 89 -5.78 -3.51 6.69
N GLU A 90 -6.50 -2.39 6.82
CA GLU A 90 -7.88 -2.22 6.32
C GLU A 90 -7.96 -1.27 5.12
N SER A 91 -6.96 -0.39 4.94
CA SER A 91 -6.81 0.40 3.70
C SER A 91 -5.34 0.61 3.35
N LEU A 92 -5.05 0.83 2.07
CA LEU A 92 -3.67 1.06 1.61
C LEU A 92 -3.57 2.08 0.51
N LEU A 93 -2.41 2.71 0.45
CA LEU A 93 -2.04 3.67 -0.58
C LEU A 93 -0.68 3.31 -1.17
N LEU A 94 -0.63 3.12 -2.48
CA LEU A 94 0.57 2.90 -3.26
C LEU A 94 0.73 4.01 -4.29
N VAL A 95 1.88 4.66 -4.32
CA VAL A 95 2.18 5.73 -5.29
C VAL A 95 3.60 5.56 -5.83
N GLY A 96 3.79 5.70 -7.15
CA GLY A 96 5.10 5.72 -7.81
C GLY A 96 5.88 7.01 -7.60
N ARG A 97 5.90 7.55 -6.38
CA ARG A 97 6.75 8.67 -5.97
C ARG A 97 6.94 8.64 -4.46
N ASN A 98 7.85 9.46 -3.97
CA ASN A 98 8.01 9.65 -2.53
C ASN A 98 6.92 10.59 -2.01
N LEU A 99 6.13 10.10 -1.05
CA LEU A 99 5.21 10.94 -0.28
C LEU A 99 5.93 11.48 0.96
N SER A 100 5.80 12.77 1.18
CA SER A 100 6.22 13.42 2.41
C SER A 100 5.30 13.06 3.57
N ASN A 101 5.78 13.20 4.81
CA ASN A 101 4.96 12.94 5.99
C ASN A 101 3.77 13.92 6.10
N SER A 102 3.90 15.16 5.61
CA SER A 102 2.80 16.12 5.58
C SER A 102 1.72 15.73 4.56
N GLU A 103 2.09 15.20 3.39
CA GLU A 103 1.13 14.62 2.43
C GLU A 103 0.41 13.42 3.01
N ILE A 104 1.12 12.49 3.66
CA ILE A 104 0.51 11.32 4.30
C ILE A 104 -0.47 11.76 5.38
N ASN A 105 -0.10 12.73 6.22
CA ASN A 105 -0.99 13.29 7.23
C ASN A 105 -2.21 13.99 6.61
N ARG A 106 -2.04 14.71 5.50
CA ARG A 106 -3.17 15.32 4.78
C ARG A 106 -4.13 14.26 4.27
N ILE A 107 -3.63 13.19 3.66
CA ILE A 107 -4.44 12.06 3.18
C ILE A 107 -5.17 11.41 4.36
N ARG A 108 -4.45 11.15 5.46
CA ARG A 108 -5.03 10.62 6.70
C ARG A 108 -6.15 11.51 7.25
N ASN A 109 -6.01 12.83 7.20
CA ASN A 109 -7.02 13.76 7.71
C ASN A 109 -8.23 13.85 6.76
N THR A 110 -7.98 13.90 5.45
CA THR A 110 -9.02 14.16 4.44
C THR A 110 -9.68 12.90 3.86
N GLY A 111 -9.05 11.73 4.02
CA GLY A 111 -9.45 10.50 3.33
C GLY A 111 -9.28 10.57 1.80
N THR A 112 -8.66 11.63 1.27
CA THR A 112 -8.59 11.89 -0.17
C THR A 112 -7.22 11.45 -0.72
N PRO A 113 -7.15 10.44 -1.61
CA PRO A 113 -5.89 10.02 -2.20
C PRO A 113 -5.41 10.99 -3.30
N PRO A 114 -4.16 10.85 -3.78
CA PRO A 114 -3.68 11.54 -4.98
C PRO A 114 -4.59 11.33 -6.20
N ARG A 115 -4.65 12.32 -7.10
CA ARG A 115 -5.59 12.32 -8.24
C ARG A 115 -5.16 11.43 -9.41
N ASP A 116 -3.91 11.05 -9.46
CA ASP A 116 -3.26 10.36 -10.58
C ASP A 116 -3.16 8.84 -10.39
N ILE A 117 -3.90 8.28 -9.42
CA ILE A 117 -3.89 6.86 -9.09
C ILE A 117 -5.28 6.24 -9.15
N VAL A 118 -5.33 4.93 -9.34
CA VAL A 118 -6.58 4.18 -9.35
C VAL A 118 -7.14 4.10 -7.94
N ILE A 119 -8.44 4.36 -7.78
CA ILE A 119 -9.15 4.22 -6.50
C ILE A 119 -10.02 2.97 -6.56
N ILE A 120 -9.83 2.09 -5.57
CA ILE A 120 -10.64 0.89 -5.34
C ILE A 120 -11.41 1.11 -4.05
N ARG A 121 -12.73 0.91 -4.12
CA ARG A 121 -13.69 1.06 -3.03
C ARG A 121 -14.69 -0.10 -3.07
N GLN A 122 -15.29 -0.41 -1.92
CA GLN A 122 -16.41 -1.35 -1.84
C GLN A 122 -17.68 -0.75 -2.46
#